data_AF-A0A1I8GEN2-F1
#
_entry.id   AF-A0A1I8GEN2-F1
#
_cell.length_a   1.000
_cell.length_b   1.000
_cell.length_c   1.000
_cell.angle_alpha   90.00
_cell.angle_beta   90.00
_cell.angle_gamma   90.00
#
_symmetry.space_group_name_H-M   'P 1'
#
loop_
_entity.id
_entity.type
_entity.pdbx_description
1 polymer ?
#
loop_
_entity_poly.entity_id
_entity_poly.type
_entity_poly.pdbx_seq_one_letter_code
_entity_poly.pdbx_strand_id
1 'polypeptide(L)'
;MTFKNVTCKQREHPGIMDGAADDSQRSGSSSPTSDGLLAQADQRVAFCLLADNFASCLAALLFSLMTGLSLAPLSTVLAATRRSDQPVKALHRYLSTARHVIAWHLGDPLDPNCQAGQSSVAVRRAHAVAAASVQLERRGVGADFPADDMRTVQTAFVAYALLHSRMFGIRLDGGERQQLILAAYARHWHRISLSLGMTEADSALSGDLRSCRSACGDVQLRLISALQAPPPQFLPLAEALSAGICLIAGDRHSPLLLRFLLLPLRLLLSSFSPPAVVAVFLEAAAAPDAMRRRALASVGYRPVVHAALAGLLRCLLRLLACAPRRFHQGTFCPRLPADAPGSARLVAGGHSP
;
A
#
# COMPACT_ATOMS: atom_id res chain seq x y z
N MET A 1 12.29 16.17 8.07
CA MET A 1 13.14 15.17 7.38
C MET A 1 13.38 15.66 5.96
N THR A 2 14.54 16.20 5.67
CA THR A 2 14.99 16.53 4.31
C THR A 2 15.46 15.23 3.66
N PHE A 3 14.74 14.75 2.65
CA PHE A 3 15.26 13.71 1.76
C PHE A 3 16.44 14.33 1.01
N LYS A 4 17.67 13.98 1.39
CA LYS A 4 18.85 14.25 0.54
C LYS A 4 18.60 13.55 -0.80
N ASN A 5 18.78 14.26 -1.91
CA ASN A 5 18.58 13.77 -3.28
C ASN A 5 19.07 12.33 -3.44
N VAL A 6 18.13 11.38 -3.44
CA VAL A 6 18.40 9.97 -3.76
C VAL A 6 18.25 9.83 -5.26
N THR A 7 19.26 10.30 -5.99
CA THR A 7 19.45 9.84 -7.36
C THR A 7 20.13 8.49 -7.25
N CYS A 8 19.48 7.42 -7.73
CA CYS A 8 20.22 6.25 -8.16
C CYS A 8 21.25 6.80 -9.16
N LYS A 9 22.55 6.82 -8.79
CA LYS A 9 23.60 7.23 -9.72
C LYS A 9 23.51 6.27 -10.90
N GLN A 10 22.83 6.69 -11.96
CA GLN A 10 23.17 6.20 -13.28
C GLN A 10 24.66 6.51 -13.40
N ARG A 11 25.47 5.49 -13.65
CA ARG A 11 26.92 5.66 -13.84
C ARG A 11 27.10 6.66 -14.98
N GLU A 12 27.36 7.91 -14.65
CA GLU A 12 28.11 8.80 -15.53
C GLU A 12 29.56 8.31 -15.45
N HIS A 13 30.06 7.83 -16.59
CA HIS A 13 31.44 7.37 -16.72
C HIS A 13 32.39 8.52 -16.33
N PRO A 14 33.28 8.33 -15.33
CA PRO A 14 34.31 9.32 -15.07
C PRO A 14 35.25 9.37 -16.27
N GLY A 15 35.52 10.59 -16.75
CA GLY A 15 36.50 10.84 -17.80
C GLY A 15 37.84 10.20 -17.49
N ILE A 16 38.30 9.38 -18.43
CA ILE A 16 39.59 8.72 -18.43
C ILE A 16 40.65 9.81 -18.69
N MET A 17 41.59 9.95 -17.76
CA MET A 17 42.91 10.51 -18.07
C MET A 17 43.81 9.39 -18.59
N ASP A 18 44.61 9.75 -19.58
CA ASP A 18 45.43 8.90 -20.44
C ASP A 18 46.30 7.88 -19.70
N GLY A 19 46.18 6.62 -20.13
CA GLY A 19 47.05 5.51 -19.73
C GLY A 19 46.88 4.36 -20.72
N ALA A 20 47.77 4.30 -21.71
CA ALA A 20 47.78 3.29 -22.75
C ALA A 20 48.13 1.90 -22.17
N ALA A 21 47.14 1.00 -22.09
CA ALA A 21 47.36 -0.44 -21.99
C ALA A 21 46.08 -1.22 -22.40
N ASP A 22 46.22 -1.97 -23.50
CA ASP A 22 45.45 -3.13 -23.98
C ASP A 22 43.91 -3.03 -24.03
N ASP A 23 43.43 -2.59 -25.19
CA ASP A 23 42.05 -2.21 -25.52
C ASP A 23 41.35 -3.30 -26.36
N SER A 24 41.13 -4.49 -25.78
CA SER A 24 40.47 -5.61 -26.48
C SER A 24 39.28 -6.26 -25.76
N GLN A 25 38.80 -5.66 -24.66
CA GLN A 25 37.51 -6.03 -24.04
C GLN A 25 36.61 -4.81 -23.89
N ARG A 26 36.23 -4.20 -25.03
CA ARG A 26 35.14 -3.22 -25.07
C ARG A 26 33.85 -3.89 -24.63
N SER A 27 33.39 -3.49 -23.44
CA SER A 27 32.06 -3.69 -22.90
C SER A 27 31.00 -3.35 -23.95
N GLY A 28 30.36 -4.38 -24.52
CA GLY A 28 29.21 -4.20 -25.39
C GLY A 28 28.08 -3.54 -24.61
N SER A 29 27.82 -2.27 -24.88
CA SER A 29 26.63 -1.58 -24.40
C SER A 29 25.42 -2.19 -25.12
N SER A 30 24.88 -3.29 -24.60
CA SER A 30 23.65 -3.87 -25.10
C SER A 30 22.54 -2.85 -24.91
N SER A 31 21.96 -2.38 -26.02
CA SER A 31 20.78 -1.54 -26.00
C SER A 31 19.69 -2.16 -25.11
N PRO A 32 18.96 -1.35 -24.32
CA PRO A 32 17.92 -1.87 -23.44
C PRO A 32 16.85 -2.61 -24.24
N THR A 33 16.42 -3.78 -23.74
CA THR A 33 15.33 -4.55 -24.32
C THR A 33 14.00 -3.77 -24.20
N SER A 34 13.03 -4.07 -25.08
CA SER A 34 11.68 -3.50 -25.00
C SER A 34 11.04 -3.65 -23.62
N ASP A 35 11.26 -4.81 -22.99
CA ASP A 35 10.72 -5.15 -21.68
C ASP A 35 11.36 -4.32 -20.57
N GLY A 36 12.67 -4.04 -20.69
CA GLY A 36 13.38 -3.15 -19.77
C GLY A 36 12.88 -1.70 -19.85
N LEU A 37 12.56 -1.22 -21.05
CA LEU A 37 12.01 0.12 -21.24
C LEU A 37 10.59 0.24 -20.67
N LEU A 38 9.73 -0.75 -20.91
CA LEU A 38 8.37 -0.79 -20.35
C LEU A 38 8.42 -0.84 -18.81
N ALA A 39 9.28 -1.67 -18.24
CA ALA A 39 9.47 -1.74 -16.80
C ALA A 39 9.91 -0.42 -16.18
N GLN A 40 10.85 0.28 -16.82
CA GLN A 40 11.29 1.60 -16.36
C GLN A 40 10.17 2.64 -16.47
N ALA A 41 9.36 2.58 -17.52
CA ALA A 41 8.19 3.45 -17.68
C ALA A 41 7.16 3.20 -16.57
N ASP A 42 6.83 1.93 -16.29
CA ASP A 42 5.89 1.56 -15.23
C ASP A 42 6.37 2.01 -13.85
N GLN A 43 7.67 1.84 -13.55
CA GLN A 43 8.27 2.34 -12.32
C GLN A 43 8.13 3.87 -12.20
N ARG A 44 8.39 4.62 -13.27
CA ARG A 44 8.23 6.08 -13.27
C ARG A 44 6.78 6.49 -13.03
N VAL A 45 5.83 5.81 -13.65
CA VAL A 45 4.40 6.07 -13.44
C VAL A 45 4.00 5.77 -11.99
N ALA A 46 4.46 4.66 -11.42
CA ALA A 46 4.22 4.31 -10.02
C ALA A 46 4.83 5.34 -9.06
N PHE A 47 6.04 5.82 -9.33
CA PHE A 47 6.68 6.90 -8.58
C PHE A 47 5.85 8.18 -8.64
N CYS A 48 5.43 8.63 -9.83
CA CYS A 48 4.61 9.84 -9.98
C CYS A 48 3.28 9.70 -9.24
N LEU A 49 2.60 8.55 -9.35
CA LEU A 49 1.38 8.26 -8.59
C LEU A 49 1.61 8.46 -7.09
N LEU A 50 2.68 7.87 -6.54
CA LEU A 50 3.02 7.98 -5.13
C LEU A 50 3.41 9.41 -4.75
N ALA A 51 4.20 10.12 -5.56
CA ALA A 51 4.66 11.48 -5.27
C ALA A 51 3.49 12.47 -5.26
N ASP A 52 2.64 12.42 -6.28
CA ASP A 52 1.51 13.35 -6.44
C ASP A 52 0.40 13.08 -5.42
N ASN A 53 0.31 11.84 -4.91
CA ASN A 53 -0.73 11.40 -3.98
C ASN A 53 -0.16 10.85 -2.67
N PHE A 54 1.00 11.33 -2.22
CA PHE A 54 1.78 10.71 -1.14
C PHE A 54 0.97 10.43 0.13
N ALA A 55 0.24 11.43 0.65
CA ALA A 55 -0.57 11.27 1.85
C ALA A 55 -1.71 10.26 1.63
N SER A 56 -2.36 10.28 0.47
CA SER A 56 -3.45 9.38 0.10
C SER A 56 -2.98 7.93 -0.09
N CYS A 57 -1.85 7.72 -0.76
CA CYS A 57 -1.23 6.41 -0.91
C CYS A 57 -0.79 5.85 0.44
N LEU A 58 -0.17 6.66 1.31
CA LEU A 58 0.19 6.23 2.67
C LEU A 58 -1.05 5.89 3.51
N ALA A 59 -2.13 6.65 3.38
CA ALA A 59 -3.40 6.35 4.06
C ALA A 59 -3.98 5.01 3.58
N ALA A 60 -3.97 4.75 2.27
CA ALA A 60 -4.42 3.48 1.69
C ALA A 60 -3.56 2.29 2.17
N LEU A 61 -2.23 2.46 2.22
CA LEU A 61 -1.30 1.46 2.73
C LEU A 61 -1.50 1.19 4.22
N LEU A 62 -1.71 2.24 5.03
CA LEU A 62 -1.97 2.11 6.45
C LEU A 62 -3.32 1.41 6.71
N PHE A 63 -4.35 1.75 5.93
CA PHE A 63 -5.64 1.09 5.99
C PHE A 63 -5.50 -0.40 5.63
N SER A 64 -4.79 -0.70 4.55
CA SER A 64 -4.47 -2.06 4.14
C SER A 64 -3.80 -2.85 5.26
N LEU A 65 -2.75 -2.28 5.86
CA LEU A 65 -2.05 -2.89 6.98
C LEU A 65 -3.00 -3.16 8.15
N MET A 66 -3.80 -2.16 8.55
CA MET A 66 -4.73 -2.29 9.68
C MET A 66 -5.76 -3.40 9.43
N THR A 67 -6.34 -3.45 8.23
CA THR A 67 -7.25 -4.55 7.85
C THR A 67 -6.51 -5.87 7.74
N GLY A 68 -5.27 -5.89 7.26
CA GLY A 68 -4.45 -7.09 7.13
C GLY A 68 -4.15 -7.74 8.49
N LEU A 69 -4.09 -6.97 9.58
CA LEU A 69 -3.93 -7.52 10.93
C LEU A 69 -5.07 -8.47 11.33
N SER A 70 -6.23 -8.43 10.66
CA SER A 70 -7.32 -9.37 10.90
C SER A 70 -7.06 -10.75 10.28
N LEU A 71 -6.08 -10.89 9.37
CA LEU A 71 -5.68 -12.18 8.83
C LEU A 71 -4.86 -12.95 9.87
N ALA A 72 -5.40 -14.08 10.33
CA ALA A 72 -4.75 -14.96 11.30
C ALA A 72 -3.29 -15.31 10.97
N PRO A 73 -2.92 -15.61 9.71
CA PRO A 73 -1.53 -15.93 9.40
C PRO A 73 -0.59 -14.74 9.59
N LEU A 74 -1.01 -13.54 9.16
CA LEU A 74 -0.24 -12.32 9.38
C LEU A 74 -0.14 -12.00 10.87
N SER A 75 -1.27 -11.93 11.58
CA SER A 75 -1.29 -11.57 13.00
C SER A 75 -0.46 -12.53 13.86
N THR A 76 -0.47 -13.83 13.53
CA THR A 76 0.33 -14.85 14.23
C THR A 76 1.83 -14.58 14.08
N VAL A 77 2.31 -14.34 12.85
CA VAL A 77 3.73 -14.00 12.63
C VAL A 77 4.10 -12.71 13.37
N LEU A 78 3.25 -11.68 13.29
CA LEU A 78 3.52 -10.42 13.96
C LEU A 78 3.62 -10.59 15.48
N ALA A 79 2.73 -11.39 16.08
CA ALA A 79 2.72 -11.69 17.50
C ALA A 79 3.96 -12.49 17.92
N ALA A 80 4.29 -13.57 17.20
CA ALA A 80 5.48 -14.41 17.46
C ALA A 80 6.77 -13.59 17.49
N THR A 81 6.94 -12.66 16.53
CA THR A 81 8.16 -11.85 16.48
C THR A 81 8.33 -10.87 17.65
N ARG A 82 7.27 -10.53 18.39
CA ARG A 82 7.28 -9.52 19.46
C ARG A 82 7.93 -8.18 19.07
N ARG A 83 7.84 -7.84 17.77
CA ARG A 83 8.31 -6.56 17.19
C ARG A 83 7.19 -5.54 16.99
N SER A 84 5.96 -5.90 17.35
CA SER A 84 4.76 -5.08 17.25
C SER A 84 3.89 -5.13 18.51
N ASP A 85 4.41 -5.67 19.61
CA ASP A 85 3.70 -5.86 20.89
C ASP A 85 3.64 -4.60 21.76
N GLN A 86 4.40 -3.56 21.40
CA GLN A 86 4.45 -2.29 22.10
C GLN A 86 4.35 -1.12 21.11
N PRO A 87 3.74 0.02 21.51
CA PRO A 87 3.55 1.16 20.61
C PRO A 87 4.82 1.67 19.92
N VAL A 88 5.92 1.81 20.66
CA VAL A 88 7.20 2.31 20.11
C VAL A 88 7.81 1.31 19.12
N LYS A 89 7.74 0.01 19.43
CA LYS A 89 8.24 -1.05 18.54
C LYS A 89 7.40 -1.14 17.27
N ALA A 90 6.08 -1.12 17.41
CA ALA A 90 5.15 -1.09 16.29
C ALA A 90 5.42 0.12 15.39
N LEU A 91 5.53 1.33 15.96
CA LEU A 91 5.89 2.54 15.22
C LEU A 91 7.19 2.35 14.43
N HIS A 92 8.26 1.88 15.07
CA HIS A 92 9.54 1.67 14.41
C HIS A 92 9.43 0.67 13.25
N ARG A 93 8.74 -0.46 13.47
CA ARG A 93 8.51 -1.48 12.44
C ARG A 93 7.79 -0.89 11.23
N TYR A 94 6.69 -0.18 11.44
CA TYR A 94 5.86 0.30 10.33
C TYR A 94 6.44 1.54 9.64
N LEU A 95 7.24 2.35 10.32
CA LEU A 95 8.10 3.34 9.65
C LEU A 95 9.17 2.66 8.79
N SER A 96 9.74 1.54 9.24
CA SER A 96 10.65 0.73 8.41
C SER A 96 9.92 0.19 7.17
N THR A 97 8.71 -0.36 7.32
CA THR A 97 7.87 -0.81 6.20
C THR A 97 7.62 0.33 5.21
N ALA A 98 7.21 1.51 5.68
CA ALA A 98 6.98 2.66 4.82
C ALA A 98 8.25 3.07 4.05
N ARG A 99 9.43 3.04 4.69
CA ARG A 99 10.71 3.30 4.02
C ARG A 99 11.01 2.29 2.92
N HIS A 100 10.75 0.99 3.14
CA HIS A 100 10.92 -0.03 2.11
C HIS A 100 9.99 0.20 0.92
N VAL A 101 8.71 0.49 1.18
CA VAL A 101 7.74 0.81 0.12
C VAL A 101 8.18 2.02 -0.69
N ILE A 102 8.60 3.10 -0.03
CA ILE A 102 9.12 4.28 -0.72
C ILE A 102 10.36 3.93 -1.55
N ALA A 103 11.30 3.17 -1.01
CA ALA A 103 12.51 2.74 -1.73
C ALA A 103 12.17 1.96 -3.00
N TRP A 104 11.15 1.10 -2.99
CA TRP A 104 10.71 0.35 -4.17
C TRP A 104 10.16 1.24 -5.29
N HIS A 105 9.61 2.41 -4.96
CA HIS A 105 9.15 3.37 -5.97
C HIS A 105 10.31 4.24 -6.51
N LEU A 106 11.45 4.31 -5.81
CA LEU A 106 12.60 5.13 -6.19
C LEU A 106 13.59 4.40 -7.12
N GLY A 107 13.47 3.09 -7.29
CA GLY A 107 14.41 2.29 -8.08
C GLY A 107 13.78 1.01 -8.61
N ASP A 108 14.56 0.22 -9.36
CA ASP A 108 14.11 -1.08 -9.84
C ASP A 108 14.23 -2.11 -8.72
N PRO A 109 13.12 -2.67 -8.19
CA PRO A 109 13.19 -3.67 -7.12
C PRO A 109 13.90 -4.96 -7.53
N LEU A 110 14.08 -5.22 -8.83
CA LEU A 110 14.79 -6.39 -9.33
C LEU A 110 16.31 -6.16 -9.51
N ASP A 111 16.79 -4.91 -9.49
CA ASP A 111 18.23 -4.63 -9.57
C ASP A 111 18.87 -4.71 -8.17
N PRO A 112 19.68 -5.76 -7.88
CA PRO A 112 20.28 -5.95 -6.56
C PRO A 112 21.31 -4.86 -6.20
N ASN A 113 21.77 -4.08 -7.18
CA ASN A 113 22.78 -3.04 -6.96
C ASN A 113 22.17 -1.70 -6.56
N CYS A 114 20.86 -1.52 -6.76
CA CYS A 114 20.18 -0.29 -6.37
C CYS A 114 19.53 -0.40 -4.98
N GLN A 115 19.15 0.74 -4.41
CA GLN A 115 18.52 0.80 -3.09
C GLN A 115 17.19 0.02 -3.03
N ALA A 116 16.41 0.00 -4.12
CA ALA A 116 15.15 -0.73 -4.18
C ALA A 116 15.37 -2.25 -4.09
N GLY A 117 16.31 -2.81 -4.86
CA GLY A 117 16.62 -4.24 -4.79
C GLY A 117 17.27 -4.65 -3.48
N GLN A 118 18.18 -3.83 -2.92
CA GLN A 118 18.73 -4.07 -1.57
C GLN A 118 17.64 -4.08 -0.49
N SER A 119 16.67 -3.16 -0.61
CA SER A 119 15.48 -3.11 0.24
C SER A 119 14.67 -4.40 0.12
N SER A 120 14.41 -4.90 -1.10
CA SER A 120 13.71 -6.16 -1.33
C SER A 120 14.44 -7.37 -0.73
N VAL A 121 15.76 -7.46 -0.91
CA VAL A 121 16.58 -8.53 -0.30
C VAL A 121 16.49 -8.50 1.24
N ALA A 122 16.55 -7.31 1.83
CA ALA A 122 16.42 -7.14 3.28
C ALA A 122 15.05 -7.60 3.80
N VAL A 123 13.97 -7.20 3.12
CA VAL A 123 12.60 -7.62 3.48
C VAL A 123 12.42 -9.14 3.32
N ARG A 124 12.94 -9.72 2.22
CA ARG A 124 12.90 -11.17 2.01
C ARG A 124 13.59 -11.94 3.14
N ARG A 125 14.78 -11.50 3.55
CA ARG A 125 15.51 -12.08 4.70
C ARG A 125 14.70 -11.94 5.99
N ALA A 126 14.10 -10.77 6.24
CA ALA A 126 13.28 -10.55 7.43
C ALA A 126 12.04 -11.47 7.47
N HIS A 127 11.38 -11.69 6.33
CA HIS A 127 10.27 -12.62 6.22
C HIS A 127 10.70 -14.08 6.45
N ALA A 128 11.84 -14.51 5.91
CA ALA A 128 12.37 -15.85 6.15
C ALA A 128 12.67 -16.09 7.66
N VAL A 129 13.28 -15.11 8.33
CA VAL A 129 13.52 -15.18 9.79
C VAL A 129 12.22 -15.23 10.58
N ALA A 130 11.23 -14.44 10.18
CA ALA A 130 9.92 -14.42 10.84
C ALA A 130 9.18 -15.77 10.67
N ALA A 131 9.22 -16.36 9.47
CA ALA A 131 8.66 -17.68 9.21
C ALA A 131 9.33 -18.76 10.07
N ALA A 132 10.67 -18.76 10.14
CA ALA A 132 11.42 -19.68 11.01
C ALA A 132 11.06 -19.51 12.51
N SER A 133 10.81 -18.28 12.95
CA SER A 133 10.40 -18.00 14.34
C SER A 133 9.04 -18.64 14.66
N VAL A 134 8.08 -18.56 13.74
CA VAL A 134 6.77 -19.21 13.90
C VAL A 134 6.88 -20.73 13.89
N GLN A 135 7.71 -21.30 13.01
CA GLN A 135 7.94 -22.75 12.98
C GLN A 135 8.53 -23.27 14.30
N LEU A 136 9.44 -22.51 14.93
CA LEU A 136 10.00 -22.85 16.24
C LEU A 136 8.95 -22.82 17.36
N GLU A 137 8.04 -21.85 17.34
CA GLU A 137 6.95 -21.76 18.32
C GLU A 137 5.87 -22.84 18.08
N ARG A 138 5.69 -23.28 16.83
CA ARG A 138 4.71 -24.30 16.42
C ARG A 138 5.23 -25.73 16.47
N ARG A 139 6.34 -26.05 17.15
CA ARG A 139 6.82 -27.44 17.30
C ARG A 139 5.66 -28.36 17.76
N GLY A 140 5.11 -29.13 16.82
CA GLY A 140 3.91 -29.97 17.00
C GLY A 140 2.80 -29.77 15.95
N VAL A 141 2.78 -28.66 15.21
CA VAL A 141 1.79 -28.36 14.16
C VAL A 141 2.54 -28.02 12.87
N GLY A 142 2.58 -28.97 11.93
CA GLY A 142 3.21 -28.78 10.62
C GLY A 142 2.52 -27.65 9.88
N ALA A 143 3.18 -26.49 9.79
CA ALA A 143 2.69 -25.37 9.00
C ALA A 143 3.88 -24.56 8.49
N ASP A 144 4.24 -24.80 7.23
CA ASP A 144 4.99 -23.84 6.44
C ASP A 144 4.20 -22.52 6.40
N PHE A 145 4.91 -21.39 6.35
CA PHE A 145 4.27 -20.12 6.03
C PHE A 145 3.85 -20.20 4.55
N PRO A 146 2.56 -20.34 4.23
CA PRO A 146 2.16 -20.65 2.86
C PRO A 146 2.48 -19.47 1.95
N ALA A 147 2.93 -19.75 0.73
CA ALA A 147 3.11 -18.73 -0.31
C ALA A 147 1.83 -17.87 -0.52
N ASP A 148 0.65 -18.45 -0.22
CA ASP A 148 -0.64 -17.76 -0.25
C ASP A 148 -0.71 -16.56 0.72
N ASP A 149 -0.03 -16.61 1.87
CA ASP A 149 -0.02 -15.51 2.83
C ASP A 149 0.74 -14.31 2.28
N MET A 150 1.92 -14.53 1.67
CA MET A 150 2.69 -13.47 1.04
C MET A 150 1.92 -12.85 -0.12
N ARG A 151 1.31 -13.70 -0.97
CA ARG A 151 0.44 -13.27 -2.07
C ARG A 151 -0.70 -12.40 -1.57
N THR A 152 -1.40 -12.84 -0.53
CA THR A 152 -2.54 -12.12 0.05
C THR A 152 -2.11 -10.77 0.60
N VAL A 153 -1.02 -10.72 1.37
CA VAL A 153 -0.51 -9.47 1.95
C VAL A 153 -0.06 -8.49 0.86
N GLN A 154 0.71 -8.93 -0.14
CA GLN A 154 1.12 -8.07 -1.26
C GLN A 154 -0.09 -7.50 -2.02
N THR A 155 -1.05 -8.37 -2.33
CA THR A 155 -2.28 -7.96 -3.04
C THR A 155 -3.09 -6.97 -2.21
N ALA A 156 -3.21 -7.18 -0.89
CA ALA A 156 -3.90 -6.28 0.02
C ALA A 156 -3.26 -4.89 0.05
N PHE A 157 -1.93 -4.78 0.04
CA PHE A 157 -1.20 -3.50 0.05
C PHE A 157 -1.60 -2.59 -1.12
N VAL A 158 -1.94 -3.19 -2.26
CA VAL A 158 -2.28 -2.50 -3.51
C VAL A 158 -3.79 -2.34 -3.70
N ALA A 159 -4.59 -3.24 -3.13
CA ALA A 159 -6.03 -3.33 -3.35
C ALA A 159 -6.77 -2.01 -3.14
N TYR A 160 -6.50 -1.30 -2.06
CA TYR A 160 -7.20 -0.04 -1.76
C TYR A 160 -6.87 1.07 -2.75
N ALA A 161 -5.64 1.13 -3.27
CA ALA A 161 -5.29 2.07 -4.32
C ALA A 161 -5.96 1.71 -5.65
N LEU A 162 -6.01 0.43 -6.03
CA LEU A 162 -6.58 -0.01 -7.31
C LEU A 162 -8.12 0.03 -7.34
N LEU A 163 -8.78 -0.31 -6.23
CA LEU A 163 -10.23 -0.41 -6.13
C LEU A 163 -10.87 0.90 -5.67
N HIS A 164 -10.20 1.60 -4.74
CA HIS A 164 -10.80 2.70 -3.97
C HIS A 164 -9.99 4.00 -4.06
N SER A 165 -9.20 4.21 -5.12
CA SER A 165 -8.36 5.40 -5.34
C SER A 165 -9.07 6.72 -4.96
N ARG A 166 -10.28 6.94 -5.48
CA ARG A 166 -11.07 8.14 -5.19
C ARG A 166 -11.44 8.30 -3.71
N MET A 167 -11.75 7.21 -3.01
CA MET A 167 -12.12 7.23 -1.58
C MET A 167 -10.93 7.67 -0.72
N PHE A 168 -9.71 7.28 -1.09
CA PHE A 168 -8.49 7.69 -0.39
C PHE A 168 -7.96 9.04 -0.85
N GLY A 169 -8.64 9.72 -1.79
CA GLY A 169 -8.21 11.00 -2.33
C GLY A 169 -7.06 10.90 -3.33
N ILE A 170 -6.77 9.71 -3.87
CA ILE A 170 -5.83 9.54 -4.98
C ILE A 170 -6.48 10.14 -6.22
N ARG A 171 -5.96 11.29 -6.65
CA ARG A 171 -6.46 12.07 -7.77
C ARG A 171 -5.84 11.54 -9.06
N LEU A 172 -6.70 10.99 -9.89
CA LEU A 172 -6.36 10.54 -11.24
C LEU A 172 -7.33 11.20 -12.21
N ASP A 173 -6.80 11.74 -13.30
CA ASP A 173 -7.64 12.20 -14.41
C ASP A 173 -8.40 10.99 -14.96
N GLY A 174 -9.73 11.06 -14.98
CA GLY A 174 -10.59 9.94 -15.36
C GLY A 174 -10.38 9.43 -16.80
N GLY A 175 -11.08 8.34 -17.13
CA GLY A 175 -11.04 7.77 -18.48
C GLY A 175 -9.86 6.83 -18.71
N GLU A 176 -9.34 6.82 -19.94
CA GLU A 176 -8.28 5.89 -20.37
C GLU A 176 -6.96 6.13 -19.62
N ARG A 177 -6.58 7.39 -19.40
CA ARG A 177 -5.35 7.75 -18.68
C ARG A 177 -5.32 7.16 -17.27
N GLN A 178 -6.43 7.20 -16.54
CA GLN A 178 -6.54 6.56 -15.23
C GLN A 178 -6.28 5.05 -15.31
N GLN A 179 -6.84 4.36 -16.30
CA GLN A 179 -6.65 2.91 -16.44
C GLN A 179 -5.19 2.58 -16.76
N LEU A 180 -4.52 3.35 -17.62
CA LEU A 180 -3.11 3.17 -17.94
C LEU A 180 -2.21 3.37 -16.71
N ILE A 181 -2.46 4.41 -15.90
CA ILE A 181 -1.71 4.66 -14.67
C ILE A 181 -1.88 3.51 -13.67
N LEU A 182 -3.11 3.04 -13.47
CA LEU A 182 -3.39 1.94 -12.53
C LEU A 182 -2.82 0.60 -13.04
N ALA A 183 -2.82 0.36 -14.34
CA ALA A 183 -2.20 -0.82 -14.94
C ALA A 183 -0.68 -0.82 -14.75
N ALA A 184 -0.03 0.32 -15.00
CA ALA A 184 1.40 0.50 -14.74
C ALA A 184 1.74 0.32 -13.25
N TYR A 185 0.91 0.86 -12.37
CA TYR A 185 1.06 0.67 -10.93
C TYR A 185 0.94 -0.80 -10.51
N ALA A 186 -0.03 -1.54 -11.05
CA ALA A 186 -0.19 -2.97 -10.79
C ALA A 186 1.03 -3.78 -11.27
N ARG A 187 1.51 -3.53 -12.50
CA ARG A 187 2.72 -4.18 -13.04
C ARG A 187 3.99 -3.84 -12.24
N HIS A 188 4.11 -2.61 -11.74
CA HIS A 188 5.21 -2.26 -10.85
C HIS A 188 5.16 -3.07 -9.54
N TRP A 189 3.99 -3.20 -8.91
CA TRP A 189 3.82 -4.01 -7.70
C TRP A 189 3.96 -5.52 -7.93
N HIS A 190 3.66 -5.98 -9.14
CA HIS A 190 4.01 -7.32 -9.57
C HIS A 190 5.52 -7.55 -9.55
N ARG A 191 6.33 -6.61 -10.09
CA ARG A 191 7.81 -6.70 -10.00
C ARG A 191 8.31 -6.67 -8.55
N ILE A 192 7.66 -5.89 -7.68
CA ILE A 192 7.96 -5.93 -6.24
C ILE A 192 7.71 -7.33 -5.68
N SER A 193 6.58 -7.96 -6.03
CA SER A 193 6.26 -9.34 -5.63
C SER A 193 7.36 -10.33 -6.05
N LEU A 194 7.83 -10.25 -7.29
CA LEU A 194 8.95 -11.06 -7.79
C LEU A 194 10.23 -10.82 -6.99
N SER A 195 10.57 -9.56 -6.70
CA SER A 195 11.76 -9.20 -5.91
C SER A 195 11.72 -9.75 -4.48
N LEU A 196 10.53 -10.00 -3.95
CA LEU A 196 10.31 -10.60 -2.64
C LEU A 196 10.31 -12.14 -2.66
N GLY A 197 10.57 -12.74 -3.83
CA GLY A 197 10.73 -14.18 -4.00
C GLY A 197 9.46 -14.92 -4.44
N MET A 198 8.41 -14.20 -4.86
CA MET A 198 7.26 -14.83 -5.50
C MET A 198 7.57 -15.23 -6.94
N THR A 199 6.95 -16.29 -7.43
CA THR A 199 6.98 -16.62 -8.86
C THR A 199 5.94 -15.80 -9.64
N GLU A 200 6.08 -15.80 -10.96
CA GLU A 200 5.09 -15.23 -11.89
C GLU A 200 3.68 -15.79 -11.66
N ALA A 201 3.59 -17.11 -11.46
CA ALA A 201 2.34 -17.82 -11.24
C ALA A 201 1.72 -17.52 -9.86
N ASP A 202 2.54 -17.24 -8.86
CA ASP A 202 2.08 -16.94 -7.50
C ASP A 202 1.62 -15.49 -7.35
N SER A 203 2.09 -14.57 -8.20
CA SER A 203 1.70 -13.16 -8.15
C SER A 203 0.25 -12.98 -8.58
N ALA A 204 -0.58 -12.43 -7.71
CA ALA A 204 -1.95 -12.02 -8.08
C ALA A 204 -1.99 -10.81 -9.04
N LEU A 205 -0.83 -10.19 -9.30
CA LEU A 205 -0.69 -8.94 -10.05
C LEU A 205 -0.02 -9.15 -11.43
N SER A 206 0.20 -10.40 -11.88
CA SER A 206 0.87 -10.71 -13.15
C SER A 206 -0.01 -10.52 -14.41
N GLY A 207 -1.31 -10.23 -14.23
CA GLY A 207 -2.27 -10.10 -15.32
C GLY A 207 -2.57 -8.66 -15.76
N ASP A 208 -3.62 -8.51 -16.58
CA ASP A 208 -4.16 -7.19 -16.93
C ASP A 208 -4.80 -6.50 -15.71
N LEU A 209 -5.10 -5.21 -15.85
CA LEU A 209 -5.68 -4.41 -14.76
C LEU A 209 -7.03 -4.98 -14.28
N ARG A 210 -7.83 -5.60 -15.16
CA ARG A 210 -9.12 -6.18 -14.79
C ARG A 210 -8.91 -7.38 -13.85
N SER A 211 -7.99 -8.25 -14.22
CA SER A 211 -7.58 -9.44 -13.46
C SER A 211 -6.98 -9.04 -12.11
N CYS A 212 -6.09 -8.03 -12.11
CA CYS A 212 -5.53 -7.49 -10.88
C CYS A 212 -6.62 -6.93 -9.94
N ARG A 213 -7.59 -6.17 -10.48
CA ARG A 213 -8.72 -5.66 -9.68
C ARG A 213 -9.60 -6.79 -9.14
N SER A 214 -9.86 -7.82 -9.93
CA SER A 214 -10.60 -9.00 -9.46
C SER A 214 -9.91 -9.63 -8.27
N ALA A 215 -8.60 -9.92 -8.38
CA ALA A 215 -7.83 -10.50 -7.30
C ALA A 215 -7.76 -9.58 -6.05
N CYS A 216 -7.64 -8.27 -6.24
CA CYS A 216 -7.76 -7.31 -5.14
C CYS A 216 -9.14 -7.33 -4.49
N GLY A 217 -10.21 -7.53 -5.26
CA GLY A 217 -11.58 -7.68 -4.76
C GLY A 217 -11.72 -8.92 -3.89
N ASP A 218 -11.20 -10.06 -4.34
CA ASP A 218 -11.22 -11.32 -3.59
C ASP A 218 -10.47 -11.18 -2.26
N VAL A 219 -9.29 -10.55 -2.28
CA VAL A 219 -8.53 -10.27 -1.06
C VAL A 219 -9.27 -9.29 -0.14
N GLN A 220 -9.92 -8.25 -0.69
CA GLN A 220 -10.75 -7.34 0.10
C GLN A 220 -11.91 -8.05 0.79
N LEU A 221 -12.60 -8.98 0.10
CA LEU A 221 -13.65 -9.79 0.68
C LEU A 221 -13.11 -10.68 1.82
N ARG A 222 -11.95 -11.33 1.62
CA ARG A 222 -11.27 -12.09 2.68
C ARG A 222 -10.98 -11.22 3.91
N LEU A 223 -10.48 -10.00 3.72
CA LEU A 223 -10.19 -9.05 4.80
C LEU A 223 -11.45 -8.63 5.55
N ILE A 224 -12.54 -8.34 4.83
CA ILE A 224 -13.83 -7.97 5.42
C ILE A 224 -14.37 -9.13 6.28
N SER A 225 -14.37 -10.36 5.75
CA SER A 225 -14.79 -11.53 6.50
C SER A 225 -13.93 -11.75 7.75
N ALA A 226 -12.61 -11.59 7.63
CA ALA A 226 -11.69 -11.74 8.76
C ALA A 226 -11.90 -10.67 9.85
N LEU A 227 -12.40 -9.48 9.50
CA LEU A 227 -12.76 -8.44 10.48
C LEU A 227 -14.04 -8.74 11.27
N GLN A 228 -14.92 -9.59 10.76
CA GLN A 228 -16.13 -10.01 11.47
C GLN A 228 -15.82 -10.98 12.62
N ALA A 229 -14.76 -11.78 12.47
CA ALA A 229 -14.29 -12.73 13.47
C ALA A 229 -12.74 -12.70 13.54
N PRO A 230 -12.16 -11.60 14.06
CA PRO A 230 -10.72 -11.43 14.02
C PRO A 230 -9.98 -12.37 14.98
N PRO A 231 -8.73 -12.74 14.68
CA PRO A 231 -7.91 -13.57 15.55
C PRO A 231 -7.61 -12.84 16.88
N PRO A 232 -7.35 -13.55 17.98
CA PRO A 232 -7.12 -12.94 19.29
C PRO A 232 -6.00 -11.88 19.32
N GLN A 233 -5.00 -12.03 18.45
CA GLN A 233 -3.86 -11.11 18.36
C GLN A 233 -4.19 -9.81 17.60
N PHE A 234 -5.32 -9.74 16.89
CA PHE A 234 -5.70 -8.57 16.09
C PHE A 234 -5.75 -7.30 16.93
N LEU A 235 -6.55 -7.30 18.01
CA LEU A 235 -6.79 -6.09 18.79
C LEU A 235 -5.51 -5.55 19.45
N PRO A 236 -4.69 -6.37 20.16
CA PRO A 236 -3.42 -5.89 20.71
C PRO A 236 -2.46 -5.30 19.67
N LEU A 237 -2.36 -5.93 18.49
CA LEU A 237 -1.50 -5.42 17.41
C LEU A 237 -2.04 -4.12 16.81
N ALA A 238 -3.35 -4.02 16.60
CA ALA A 238 -4.01 -2.83 16.08
C ALA A 238 -3.89 -1.64 17.06
N GLU A 239 -4.02 -1.90 18.37
CA GLU A 239 -3.81 -0.91 19.42
C GLU A 239 -2.37 -0.43 19.48
N ALA A 240 -1.39 -1.35 19.44
CA ALA A 240 0.03 -1.00 19.42
C ALA A 240 0.39 -0.17 18.18
N LEU A 241 -0.08 -0.56 16.98
CA LEU A 241 0.09 0.21 15.75
C LEU A 241 -0.52 1.62 15.89
N SER A 242 -1.77 1.71 16.33
CA SER A 242 -2.49 2.99 16.44
C SER A 242 -1.85 3.92 17.47
N ALA A 243 -1.53 3.40 18.66
CA ALA A 243 -0.83 4.15 19.70
C ALA A 243 0.56 4.59 19.22
N GLY A 244 1.28 3.73 18.49
CA GLY A 244 2.58 4.04 17.92
C GLY A 244 2.52 5.23 16.96
N ILE A 245 1.55 5.26 16.05
CA ILE A 245 1.40 6.41 15.13
C ILE A 245 1.02 7.69 15.90
N CYS A 246 0.20 7.60 16.96
CA CYS A 246 -0.12 8.76 17.79
C CYS A 246 1.12 9.39 18.46
N LEU A 247 2.18 8.61 18.73
CA LEU A 247 3.45 9.17 19.21
C LEU A 247 4.07 10.17 18.23
N ILE A 248 3.90 10.00 16.91
CA ILE A 248 4.39 10.94 15.90
C ILE A 248 3.65 12.28 16.00
N ALA A 249 2.34 12.22 16.26
CA ALA A 249 1.49 13.41 16.35
C ALA A 249 1.73 14.23 17.63
N GLY A 250 2.53 13.72 18.59
CA GLY A 250 2.69 14.30 19.91
C GLY A 250 1.40 14.28 20.74
N ASP A 251 0.40 13.54 20.29
CA ASP A 251 -0.94 13.51 20.88
C ASP A 251 -1.14 12.19 21.64
N ARG A 252 -1.52 12.28 22.91
CA ARG A 252 -1.75 11.11 23.78
C ARG A 252 -3.09 10.42 23.49
N HIS A 253 -3.89 10.95 22.58
CA HIS A 253 -5.22 10.43 22.27
C HIS A 253 -5.22 9.39 21.14
N SER A 254 -4.79 8.16 21.46
CA SER A 254 -4.88 6.96 20.62
C SER A 254 -6.27 6.63 19.98
N PRO A 255 -7.43 6.98 20.57
CA PRO A 255 -8.71 6.58 19.97
C PRO A 255 -9.08 7.36 18.70
N LEU A 256 -8.43 8.50 18.43
CA LEU A 256 -8.77 9.36 17.29
C LEU A 256 -8.28 8.78 15.98
N LEU A 257 -7.01 8.36 15.93
CA LEU A 257 -6.45 7.75 14.75
C LEU A 257 -7.12 6.41 14.43
N LEU A 258 -7.41 5.59 15.45
CA LEU A 258 -8.17 4.35 15.27
C LEU A 258 -9.54 4.65 14.64
N ARG A 259 -10.23 5.71 15.07
CA ARG A 259 -11.51 6.15 14.47
C ARG A 259 -11.36 6.70 13.05
N PHE A 260 -10.26 7.39 12.73
CA PHE A 260 -9.95 7.81 11.35
C PHE A 260 -9.75 6.60 10.43
N LEU A 261 -9.05 5.57 10.90
CA LEU A 261 -8.88 4.32 10.15
C LEU A 261 -10.16 3.51 10.08
N LEU A 262 -11.04 3.57 11.08
CA LEU A 262 -12.33 2.88 11.06
C LEU A 262 -13.42 3.60 10.23
N LEU A 263 -13.24 4.88 9.87
CA LEU A 263 -14.25 5.61 9.09
C LEU A 263 -14.34 5.14 7.62
N PRO A 264 -13.24 4.98 6.87
CA PRO A 264 -13.28 4.33 5.56
C PRO A 264 -13.78 2.88 5.67
N LEU A 265 -13.49 2.18 6.78
CA LEU A 265 -14.01 0.84 7.02
C LEU A 265 -15.53 0.86 7.19
N ARG A 266 -16.09 1.86 7.91
CA ARG A 266 -17.53 2.07 8.03
C ARG A 266 -18.17 2.38 6.68
N LEU A 267 -17.53 3.21 5.85
CA LEU A 267 -18.02 3.54 4.50
C LEU A 267 -17.97 2.32 3.56
N LEU A 268 -16.90 1.54 3.62
CA LEU A 268 -16.76 0.27 2.91
C LEU A 268 -17.83 -0.72 3.36
N LEU A 269 -17.99 -0.96 4.65
CA LEU A 269 -19.01 -1.86 5.20
C LEU A 269 -20.44 -1.38 4.92
N SER A 270 -20.71 -0.07 4.92
CA SER A 270 -22.01 0.46 4.51
C SER A 270 -22.32 0.27 3.02
N SER A 271 -21.28 0.02 2.20
CA SER A 271 -21.44 -0.34 0.80
C SER A 271 -21.74 -1.84 0.62
N PHE A 272 -21.60 -2.65 1.69
CA PHE A 272 -21.83 -4.09 1.71
C PHE A 272 -22.87 -4.46 2.80
N SER A 273 -24.16 -4.35 2.46
CA SER A 273 -25.33 -5.08 3.05
C SER A 273 -26.24 -4.35 4.08
N PRO A 274 -27.39 -4.96 4.47
CA PRO A 274 -28.77 -4.50 4.27
C PRO A 274 -29.22 -3.36 5.22
N PRO A 275 -30.35 -2.69 4.92
CA PRO A 275 -30.77 -1.42 5.55
C PRO A 275 -30.95 -1.46 7.08
N ALA A 276 -31.07 -2.62 7.73
CA ALA A 276 -31.42 -2.70 9.16
C ALA A 276 -30.34 -2.13 10.10
N VAL A 277 -29.05 -2.37 9.85
CA VAL A 277 -27.97 -1.83 10.72
C VAL A 277 -27.84 -0.32 10.50
N VAL A 278 -27.94 0.12 9.24
CA VAL A 278 -27.84 1.55 8.87
C VAL A 278 -29.06 2.33 9.38
N ALA A 279 -30.27 1.77 9.32
CA ALA A 279 -31.51 2.38 9.81
C ALA A 279 -31.48 2.63 11.32
N VAL A 280 -30.98 1.68 12.11
CA VAL A 280 -30.81 1.84 13.57
C VAL A 280 -29.84 2.98 13.91
N PHE A 281 -28.78 3.17 13.10
CA PHE A 281 -27.86 4.30 13.27
C PHE A 281 -28.44 5.65 12.80
N LEU A 282 -29.32 5.65 11.80
CA LEU A 282 -29.95 6.86 11.25
C LEU A 282 -31.11 7.37 12.12
N GLU A 283 -31.98 6.49 12.63
CA GLU A 283 -33.05 6.86 13.56
C GLU A 283 -32.50 7.38 14.89
N ALA A 284 -31.41 6.77 15.38
CA ALA A 284 -30.71 7.25 16.57
C ALA A 284 -30.09 8.65 16.36
N ALA A 285 -29.65 8.99 15.14
CA ALA A 285 -29.12 10.30 14.82
C ALA A 285 -30.19 11.40 14.74
N ALA A 286 -31.47 11.06 14.52
CA ALA A 286 -32.57 12.01 14.35
C ALA A 286 -33.46 12.20 15.60
N ALA A 287 -33.44 11.27 16.57
CA ALA A 287 -34.34 11.30 17.73
C ALA A 287 -33.89 12.24 18.88
N PRO A 288 -34.83 12.78 19.71
CA PRO A 288 -34.52 13.54 20.91
C PRO A 288 -33.68 12.74 21.92
N ASP A 289 -32.81 13.43 22.66
CA ASP A 289 -31.71 12.83 23.42
C ASP A 289 -32.11 11.78 24.47
N ALA A 290 -33.34 11.80 24.97
CA ALA A 290 -33.84 10.78 25.91
C ALA A 290 -34.13 9.43 25.20
N MET A 291 -34.69 9.48 24.00
CA MET A 291 -35.03 8.31 23.19
C MET A 291 -33.77 7.71 22.54
N ARG A 292 -32.86 8.60 22.08
CA ARG A 292 -31.51 8.25 21.61
C ARG A 292 -30.70 7.48 22.66
N ARG A 293 -30.76 7.89 23.94
CA ARG A 293 -30.04 7.21 25.03
C ARG A 293 -30.60 5.83 25.36
N ARG A 294 -31.92 5.61 25.28
CA ARG A 294 -32.53 4.28 25.46
C ARG A 294 -32.20 3.33 24.32
N ALA A 295 -32.30 3.79 23.07
CA ALA A 295 -31.97 2.98 21.89
C ALA A 295 -30.48 2.61 21.80
N LEU A 296 -29.57 3.48 22.27
CA LEU A 296 -28.13 3.21 22.29
C LEU A 296 -27.67 2.39 23.51
N ALA A 297 -28.41 2.44 24.62
CA ALA A 297 -28.15 1.61 25.80
C ALA A 297 -28.57 0.15 25.60
N SER A 298 -29.64 -0.12 24.84
CA SER A 298 -30.08 -1.49 24.51
C SER A 298 -29.09 -2.25 23.60
N VAL A 299 -28.12 -1.55 23.00
CA VAL A 299 -27.02 -2.13 22.21
C VAL A 299 -25.62 -1.83 22.81
N GLY A 300 -25.54 -1.33 24.05
CA GLY A 300 -24.29 -1.26 24.83
C GLY A 300 -23.30 -0.12 24.50
N TYR A 301 -23.74 1.03 23.98
CA TYR A 301 -22.85 2.12 23.51
C TYR A 301 -22.50 3.21 24.55
N ARG A 302 -21.28 3.79 24.55
CA ARG A 302 -20.79 4.81 25.54
C ARG A 302 -20.29 6.17 24.94
N PRO A 303 -20.30 7.30 25.71
CA PRO A 303 -20.43 8.70 25.20
C PRO A 303 -19.15 9.43 24.71
N VAL A 304 -18.09 8.74 24.30
CA VAL A 304 -16.74 9.35 24.07
C VAL A 304 -16.57 9.92 22.64
N VAL A 305 -17.66 10.19 21.90
CA VAL A 305 -17.62 10.33 20.43
C VAL A 305 -17.55 11.79 19.94
N HIS A 306 -18.11 12.77 20.66
CA HIS A 306 -18.17 14.15 20.17
C HIS A 306 -16.91 14.98 20.42
N ALA A 307 -16.19 14.78 21.52
CA ALA A 307 -14.88 15.41 21.74
C ALA A 307 -13.82 14.95 20.71
N ALA A 308 -14.03 13.77 20.11
CA ALA A 308 -13.07 13.09 19.25
C ALA A 308 -13.05 13.60 17.80
N LEU A 309 -14.22 13.93 17.23
CA LEU A 309 -14.32 14.48 15.88
C LEU A 309 -13.62 15.86 15.76
N ALA A 310 -13.70 16.67 16.83
CA ALA A 310 -13.02 17.97 16.88
C ALA A 310 -11.48 17.85 16.98
N GLY A 311 -10.94 16.77 17.56
CA GLY A 311 -9.50 16.50 17.58
C GLY A 311 -8.98 15.99 16.23
N LEU A 312 -9.75 15.13 15.56
CA LEU A 312 -9.43 14.55 14.26
C LEU A 312 -9.22 15.60 13.18
N LEU A 313 -10.14 16.56 13.11
CA LEU A 313 -10.10 17.64 12.14
C LEU A 313 -8.87 18.56 12.36
N ARG A 314 -8.50 18.80 13.63
CA ARG A 314 -7.32 19.61 13.98
C ARG A 314 -6.00 18.92 13.63
N CYS A 315 -5.91 17.60 13.76
CA CYS A 315 -4.70 16.85 13.42
C CYS A 315 -4.49 16.77 11.90
N LEU A 316 -5.55 16.50 11.13
CA LEU A 316 -5.53 16.54 9.66
C LEU A 316 -5.19 17.94 9.13
N LEU A 317 -5.78 19.00 9.69
CA LEU A 317 -5.46 20.37 9.30
C LEU A 317 -4.01 20.74 9.60
N ARG A 318 -3.42 20.25 10.69
CA ARG A 318 -1.99 20.47 11.02
C ARG A 318 -1.05 19.67 10.12
N LEU A 319 -1.36 18.42 9.82
CA LEU A 319 -0.56 17.60 8.88
C LEU A 319 -0.61 18.18 7.45
N LEU A 320 -1.77 18.68 7.02
CA LEU A 320 -1.92 19.37 5.73
C LEU A 320 -1.26 20.76 5.72
N ALA A 321 -1.23 21.47 6.86
CA ALA A 321 -0.55 22.76 6.98
C ALA A 321 0.98 22.64 7.07
N CYS A 322 1.50 21.54 7.63
CA CYS A 322 2.93 21.23 7.74
C CYS A 322 3.50 20.54 6.48
N ALA A 323 2.65 20.10 5.55
CA ALA A 323 3.10 19.60 4.27
C ALA A 323 3.74 20.75 3.48
N PRO A 324 5.03 20.64 3.07
CA PRO A 324 5.67 21.71 2.32
C PRO A 324 4.92 21.93 1.00
N ARG A 325 4.37 23.14 0.80
CA ARG A 325 3.72 23.59 -0.45
C ARG A 325 4.65 23.60 -1.68
N ARG A 326 5.87 23.04 -1.58
CA ARG A 326 6.94 23.15 -2.58
C ARG A 326 6.82 22.18 -3.76
N PHE A 327 5.77 21.36 -3.86
CA PHE A 327 5.58 20.49 -5.03
C PHE A 327 4.62 21.05 -6.08
N HIS A 328 3.98 22.20 -5.85
CA HIS A 328 2.91 22.68 -6.74
C HIS A 328 3.34 23.57 -7.92
N GLN A 329 4.64 23.80 -8.17
CA GLN A 329 5.08 24.68 -9.27
C GLN A 329 6.08 24.07 -10.26
N GLY A 330 6.23 22.74 -10.29
CA GLY A 330 6.92 22.08 -11.38
C GLY A 330 6.15 20.85 -11.81
N THR A 331 5.50 20.89 -12.96
CA THR A 331 5.03 19.69 -13.67
C THR A 331 6.24 18.83 -14.02
N PHE A 332 6.73 18.06 -13.06
CA PHE A 332 7.74 17.02 -13.28
C PHE A 332 7.06 15.69 -13.63
N CYS A 333 5.99 15.77 -14.42
CA CYS A 333 5.46 14.63 -15.13
C CYS A 333 5.98 14.80 -16.56
N PRO A 334 7.03 14.08 -17.00
CA PRO A 334 7.36 14.08 -18.42
C PRO A 334 6.10 13.67 -19.17
N ARG A 335 5.72 14.45 -20.20
CA ARG A 335 4.65 14.04 -21.12
C ARG A 335 4.94 12.59 -21.50
N LEU A 336 3.99 11.69 -21.23
CA LEU A 336 4.04 10.34 -21.79
C LEU A 336 4.31 10.50 -23.29
N PRO A 337 5.30 9.80 -23.86
CA PRO A 337 5.58 9.90 -25.28
C PRO A 337 4.28 9.58 -26.03
N ALA A 338 3.85 10.50 -26.90
CA ALA A 338 2.64 10.35 -27.69
C ALA A 338 2.69 9.13 -28.63
N ASP A 339 3.88 8.54 -28.80
CA ASP A 339 4.19 7.53 -29.80
C ASP A 339 4.53 6.16 -29.19
N ALA A 340 3.80 5.73 -28.16
CA ALA A 340 3.88 4.34 -27.71
C ALA A 340 3.27 3.41 -28.80
N PRO A 341 4.03 2.46 -29.35
CA PRO A 341 3.55 1.60 -30.43
C PRO A 341 2.53 0.59 -29.89
N GLY A 342 1.24 0.92 -30.01
CA GLY A 342 0.15 0.06 -29.54
C GLY A 342 -1.24 0.39 -30.09
N SER A 343 -1.44 1.55 -30.72
CA SER A 343 -2.71 1.87 -31.38
C SER A 343 -2.75 1.27 -32.79
N ALA A 344 -2.80 -0.06 -32.88
CA ALA A 344 -3.22 -0.71 -34.12
C ALA A 344 -4.69 -0.38 -34.36
N ARG A 345 -4.94 0.44 -35.41
CA ARG A 345 -6.28 0.72 -35.94
C ARG A 345 -6.98 -0.59 -36.27
N LEU A 346 -8.09 -0.87 -35.59
CA LEU A 346 -9.14 -1.73 -36.11
C LEU A 346 -9.70 -1.05 -37.36
N VAL A 347 -9.22 -1.47 -38.53
CA VAL A 347 -9.82 -1.13 -39.82
C VAL A 347 -11.13 -1.91 -39.90
N ALA A 348 -12.24 -1.19 -39.79
CA ALA A 348 -13.56 -1.69 -40.15
C ALA A 348 -13.58 -1.95 -41.67
N GLY A 349 -13.59 -3.23 -42.05
CA GLY A 349 -13.88 -3.66 -43.40
C GLY A 349 -15.38 -3.47 -43.68
N GLY A 350 -15.73 -2.35 -44.31
CA GLY A 350 -17.04 -2.16 -44.92
C GLY A 350 -17.07 -2.83 -46.29
N HIS A 351 -17.99 -3.79 -46.46
CA HIS A 351 -18.46 -4.25 -47.76
C HIS A 351 -19.82 -3.61 -48.05
N SER A 352 -19.93 -2.95 -49.20
CA SER A 352 -21.14 -2.82 -50.03
C SER A 352 -20.77 -2.10 -51.34
N PRO A 353 -21.52 -2.27 -52.44
CA PRO A 353 -22.64 -3.18 -52.66
C PRO A 353 -22.28 -4.45 -53.44
#